data_AF-A0A843VY80-F1
#
_entry.id   AF-A0A843VY80-F1
#
_cell.length_a   1.000
_cell.length_b   1.000
_cell.length_c   1.000
_cell.angle_alpha   90.00
_cell.angle_beta   90.00
_cell.angle_gamma   90.00
#
_symmetry.space_group_name_H-M   'P 1'
#
loop_
_entity.id
_entity.type
_entity.pdbx_description
1 polymer ?
#
loop_
_entity_poly.entity_id
_entity_poly.type
_entity_poly.pdbx_seq_one_letter_code
_entity_poly.pdbx_strand_id
1 'polypeptide(L)'
;MCEMWTTADEWRVANRNKQNRATQSMPYRRGRTSHYQLMNDFSHMHGRTPHRLEVFKMGRCKDLPDGSESWVDEESRRRYDAMTQMIAPSSDMDAESHTPATPEDAFISVMGKDRPGRVRCAGSGETLGTWYRSTGTPTTSERERIMQEQLKAQEDKLKAQVEEMTQMREMISRLENVATKVDEMSILLSQIQASQAHTQHVPPAHRSGSDSDSGTDEAADDYSDHDDHVS
;
A
#
# COMPACT_ATOMS: atom_id res chain seq x y z
N MET A 1 34.00 24.49 36.34
CA MET A 1 34.41 23.07 36.38
C MET A 1 33.12 22.28 36.34
N CYS A 2 32.90 21.43 35.33
CA CYS A 2 31.58 20.83 35.09
C CYS A 2 31.38 19.63 36.03
N GLU A 3 30.64 19.82 37.14
CA GLU A 3 30.33 18.80 38.16
C GLU A 3 29.34 17.71 37.67
N MET A 4 28.92 17.77 36.40
CA MET A 4 27.94 16.87 35.79
C MET A 4 28.52 15.51 35.34
N TRP A 5 29.71 15.13 35.81
CA TRP A 5 30.35 13.84 35.44
C TRP A 5 30.70 12.97 36.65
N THR A 6 30.30 13.38 37.86
CA THR A 6 30.70 12.75 39.12
C THR A 6 29.51 12.26 39.94
N THR A 7 28.30 12.17 39.36
CA THR A 7 27.15 11.66 40.11
C THR A 7 27.24 10.15 40.32
N ALA A 8 26.71 9.67 41.46
CA ALA A 8 26.73 8.24 41.80
C ALA A 8 25.98 7.38 40.76
N ASP A 9 24.96 7.94 40.11
CA ASP A 9 24.19 7.27 39.06
C ASP A 9 25.00 7.06 37.79
N GLU A 10 25.76 8.07 37.36
CA GLU A 10 26.66 7.97 36.21
C GLU A 10 27.78 6.95 36.47
N TRP A 11 28.32 6.90 37.69
CA TRP A 11 29.33 5.91 38.06
C TRP A 11 28.78 4.48 38.02
N ARG A 12 27.54 4.29 38.47
CA ARG A 12 26.83 3.00 38.38
C ARG A 12 26.63 2.58 36.93
N VAL A 13 26.18 3.49 36.07
CA VAL A 13 26.00 3.24 34.64
C VAL A 13 27.34 2.95 33.97
N ALA A 14 28.39 3.70 34.29
CA ALA A 14 29.74 3.52 33.76
C ALA A 14 30.33 2.15 34.13
N ASN A 15 30.18 1.72 35.38
CA ASN A 15 30.65 0.40 35.83
C ASN A 15 29.86 -0.74 35.19
N ARG A 16 28.54 -0.61 35.08
CA ARG A 16 27.72 -1.56 34.35
C ARG A 16 28.16 -1.67 32.89
N ASN A 17 28.41 -0.54 32.23
CA ASN A 17 28.91 -0.52 30.85
C ASN A 17 30.32 -1.12 30.75
N LYS A 18 31.18 -0.93 31.76
CA LYS A 18 32.51 -1.56 31.82
C LYS A 18 32.40 -3.08 31.94
N GLN A 19 31.54 -3.58 32.83
CA GLN A 19 31.27 -5.02 32.97
C GLN A 19 30.71 -5.60 31.66
N ASN A 20 29.70 -4.94 31.08
CA ASN A 20 29.10 -5.35 29.81
C ASN A 20 30.11 -5.40 28.65
N ARG A 21 31.05 -4.44 28.59
CA ARG A 21 32.14 -4.45 27.59
C ARG A 21 33.11 -5.61 27.83
N ALA A 22 33.41 -5.93 29.08
CA ALA A 22 34.30 -7.05 29.41
C ALA A 22 33.69 -8.41 29.05
N THR A 23 32.36 -8.54 29.12
CA THR A 23 31.63 -9.77 28.77
C THR A 23 31.07 -9.76 27.34
N GLN A 24 31.47 -8.81 26.50
CA GLN A 24 30.94 -8.69 25.15
C GLN A 24 31.46 -9.84 24.27
N SER A 25 30.54 -10.64 23.72
CA SER A 25 30.83 -11.66 22.73
C SER A 25 30.57 -11.17 21.30
N MET A 26 31.10 -11.89 20.32
CA MET A 26 30.92 -11.63 18.88
C MET A 26 31.28 -10.19 18.47
N PRO A 27 32.47 -9.66 18.81
CA PRO A 27 32.84 -8.31 18.43
C PRO A 27 32.99 -8.19 16.92
N TYR A 28 32.69 -6.99 16.41
CA TYR A 28 32.80 -6.70 14.98
C TYR A 28 34.26 -6.37 14.62
N ARG A 29 34.77 -6.97 13.54
CA ARG A 29 36.18 -6.90 13.15
C ARG A 29 36.50 -5.74 12.21
N ARG A 30 35.55 -5.35 11.35
CA ARG A 30 35.81 -4.36 10.29
C ARG A 30 35.90 -2.98 10.92
N GLY A 31 37.14 -2.49 11.08
CA GLY A 31 37.45 -1.22 11.74
C GLY A 31 36.84 -0.01 11.04
N ARG A 32 37.49 0.51 9.99
CA ARG A 32 37.04 1.73 9.29
C ARG A 32 35.99 1.49 8.21
N THR A 33 35.80 0.26 7.77
CA THR A 33 34.84 -0.04 6.71
C THR A 33 33.43 0.01 7.24
N SER A 34 32.60 0.87 6.66
CA SER A 34 31.20 0.98 7.07
C SER A 34 30.40 -0.23 6.63
N HIS A 35 29.28 -0.45 7.31
CA HIS A 35 28.32 -1.49 6.96
C HIS A 35 27.74 -1.30 5.54
N TYR A 36 27.51 -0.04 5.15
CA TYR A 36 27.08 0.31 3.80
C TYR A 36 28.13 -0.08 2.75
N GLN A 37 29.41 0.23 2.98
CA GLN A 37 30.50 -0.17 2.08
C GLN A 37 30.55 -1.69 1.94
N LEU A 38 30.37 -2.42 3.04
CA LEU A 38 30.31 -3.88 3.03
C LEU A 38 29.20 -4.43 2.14
N MET A 39 28.00 -3.89 2.27
CA MET A 39 26.87 -4.31 1.46
C MET A 39 27.04 -3.91 -0.02
N ASN A 40 27.61 -2.73 -0.26
CA ASN A 40 27.86 -2.22 -1.60
C ASN A 40 28.92 -3.06 -2.33
N ASP A 41 30.05 -3.33 -1.70
CA ASP A 41 31.13 -4.16 -2.26
C ASP A 41 30.60 -5.57 -2.59
N PHE A 42 29.83 -6.17 -1.68
CA PHE A 42 29.20 -7.46 -1.90
C PHE A 42 28.24 -7.42 -3.10
N SER A 43 27.41 -6.38 -3.17
CA SER A 43 26.43 -6.24 -4.26
C SER A 43 27.10 -6.07 -5.62
N HIS A 44 28.23 -5.36 -5.68
CA HIS A 44 29.02 -5.23 -6.91
C HIS A 44 29.68 -6.56 -7.32
N MET A 45 30.16 -7.35 -6.36
CA MET A 45 30.83 -8.62 -6.63
C MET A 45 29.87 -9.76 -7.00
N HIS A 46 28.69 -9.81 -6.36
CA HIS A 46 27.75 -10.93 -6.48
C HIS A 46 26.47 -10.58 -7.25
N GLY A 47 26.29 -9.32 -7.65
CA GLY A 47 25.10 -8.86 -8.40
C GLY A 47 23.79 -8.88 -7.59
N ARG A 48 23.86 -9.05 -6.26
CA ARG A 48 22.69 -9.07 -5.36
C ARG A 48 23.03 -8.51 -3.99
N THR A 49 22.00 -8.07 -3.26
CA THR A 49 22.15 -7.66 -1.86
C THR A 49 22.52 -8.86 -0.97
N PRO A 50 23.45 -8.69 -0.02
CA PRO A 50 23.81 -9.76 0.91
C PRO A 50 22.69 -10.05 1.92
N HIS A 51 22.56 -11.31 2.30
CA HIS A 51 21.72 -11.71 3.43
C HIS A 51 22.39 -11.36 4.77
N ARG A 52 21.61 -11.27 5.85
CA ARG A 52 22.13 -11.02 7.21
C ARG A 52 23.22 -12.00 7.63
N LEU A 53 23.05 -13.27 7.27
CA LEU A 53 24.03 -14.32 7.53
C LEU A 53 25.40 -13.99 6.91
N GLU A 54 25.40 -13.49 5.68
CA GLU A 54 26.62 -13.14 4.94
C GLU A 54 27.26 -11.89 5.54
N VAL A 55 26.44 -10.91 5.89
CA VAL A 55 26.89 -9.70 6.60
C VAL A 55 27.48 -10.05 7.97
N PHE A 56 26.90 -11.02 8.66
CA PHE A 56 27.44 -11.52 9.92
C PHE A 56 28.83 -12.14 9.72
N LYS A 57 28.99 -13.02 8.72
CA LYS A 57 30.30 -13.61 8.37
C LYS A 57 31.31 -12.53 7.97
N MET A 58 30.97 -11.64 7.03
CA MET A 58 31.86 -10.57 6.56
C MET A 58 32.33 -9.64 7.70
N GLY A 59 31.52 -9.49 8.74
CA GLY A 59 31.85 -8.69 9.92
C GLY A 59 32.76 -9.37 10.94
N ARG A 60 32.84 -10.70 10.93
CA ARG A 60 33.40 -11.52 12.04
C ARG A 60 34.33 -12.65 11.60
N CYS A 61 34.45 -12.87 10.30
CA CYS A 61 35.35 -13.82 9.69
C CYS A 61 36.21 -13.11 8.64
N LYS A 62 37.45 -13.55 8.49
CA LYS A 62 38.29 -13.26 7.33
C LYS A 62 38.61 -14.57 6.62
N ASP A 63 38.28 -14.63 5.35
CA ASP A 63 38.73 -15.72 4.48
C ASP A 63 40.23 -15.51 4.20
N LEU A 64 41.03 -16.53 4.52
CA LEU A 64 42.47 -16.52 4.32
C LEU A 64 42.83 -17.09 2.94
N PRO A 65 44.00 -16.75 2.37
CA PRO A 65 44.40 -17.21 1.04
C PRO A 65 44.54 -18.73 0.90
N ASP A 66 44.74 -19.43 2.01
CA ASP A 66 44.81 -20.89 2.11
C ASP A 66 43.43 -21.56 2.10
N GLY A 67 42.35 -20.77 2.01
CA GLY A 67 40.97 -21.24 2.09
C GLY A 67 40.48 -21.48 3.52
N SER A 68 41.29 -21.19 4.53
CA SER A 68 40.88 -21.29 5.93
C SER A 68 40.14 -20.03 6.40
N GLU A 69 39.34 -20.17 7.44
CA GLU A 69 38.52 -19.10 8.00
C GLU A 69 39.08 -18.62 9.33
N SER A 70 39.38 -17.33 9.41
CA SER A 70 39.83 -16.69 10.66
C SER A 70 38.67 -15.94 11.31
N TRP A 71 38.03 -16.59 12.27
CA TRP A 71 36.95 -16.03 13.09
C TRP A 71 37.49 -15.15 14.22
N VAL A 72 36.73 -14.11 14.60
CA VAL A 72 37.08 -13.21 15.71
C VAL A 72 37.00 -13.91 17.07
N ASP A 73 35.99 -14.76 17.25
CA ASP A 73 35.74 -15.54 18.45
C ASP A 73 34.97 -16.82 18.11
N GLU A 74 35.11 -17.82 18.98
CA GLU A 74 34.50 -19.14 18.77
C GLU A 74 32.97 -19.07 18.81
N GLU A 75 32.38 -18.18 19.61
CA GLU A 75 30.92 -18.03 19.65
C GLU A 75 30.37 -17.50 18.31
N SER A 76 31.08 -16.59 17.61
CA SER A 76 30.65 -16.17 16.28
C SER A 76 30.65 -17.33 15.29
N ARG A 77 31.70 -18.14 15.30
CA ARG A 77 31.80 -19.34 14.46
C ARG A 77 30.66 -20.31 14.78
N ARG A 78 30.48 -20.66 16.05
CA ARG A 78 29.42 -21.57 16.51
C ARG A 78 28.02 -21.13 16.06
N ARG A 79 27.74 -19.83 16.14
CA ARG A 79 26.46 -19.25 15.71
C ARG A 79 26.30 -19.31 14.19
N TYR A 80 27.35 -18.99 13.44
CA TYR A 80 27.34 -19.08 11.97
C TYR A 80 27.14 -20.52 11.49
N ASP A 81 27.83 -21.47 12.10
CA ASP A 81 27.71 -22.91 11.78
C ASP A 81 26.28 -23.40 12.07
N ALA A 82 25.70 -23.02 13.20
CA ALA A 82 24.30 -23.34 13.52
C ALA A 82 23.30 -22.77 12.50
N MET A 83 23.50 -21.52 12.06
CA MET A 83 22.66 -20.92 11.00
C MET A 83 22.82 -21.66 9.68
N THR A 84 24.05 -22.03 9.31
CA THR A 84 24.36 -22.71 8.05
C THR A 84 23.81 -24.13 8.02
N GLN A 85 23.87 -24.85 9.14
CA GLN A 85 23.28 -26.19 9.28
C GLN A 85 21.76 -26.18 9.10
N MET A 86 21.06 -25.13 9.52
CA MET A 86 19.60 -25.01 9.32
C MET A 86 19.20 -24.69 7.89
N ILE A 87 20.11 -24.10 7.10
CA ILE A 87 19.89 -23.76 5.68
C ILE A 87 20.29 -24.93 4.79
N ALA A 88 21.30 -25.71 5.20
CA ALA A 88 21.77 -26.86 4.46
C ALA A 88 20.65 -27.88 4.28
N PRO A 89 20.44 -28.42 3.06
CA PRO A 89 19.48 -29.50 2.86
C PRO A 89 19.95 -30.71 3.68
N SER A 90 19.13 -31.16 4.63
CA SER A 90 19.37 -32.37 5.40
C SER A 90 19.44 -33.56 4.43
N SER A 91 20.60 -34.20 4.33
CA SER A 91 20.79 -35.41 3.52
C SER A 91 20.16 -36.65 4.14
N ASP A 92 19.78 -36.59 5.42
CA ASP A 92 19.36 -37.75 6.20
C ASP A 92 18.13 -37.45 7.07
N MET A 93 17.08 -38.24 6.81
CA MET A 93 15.92 -38.57 7.65
C MET A 93 14.73 -37.59 7.75
N ASP A 94 13.55 -38.17 7.47
CA ASP A 94 12.16 -37.74 7.70
C ASP A 94 11.58 -36.62 6.82
N ALA A 95 11.00 -37.07 5.71
CA ALA A 95 10.42 -36.30 4.60
C ALA A 95 9.03 -35.67 4.88
N GLU A 96 8.63 -35.45 6.13
CA GLU A 96 7.24 -35.01 6.42
C GLU A 96 7.09 -33.50 6.72
N SER A 97 8.15 -32.74 7.04
CA SER A 97 7.95 -31.33 7.48
C SER A 97 9.14 -30.36 7.36
N HIS A 98 10.26 -30.69 6.72
CA HIS A 98 11.42 -29.79 6.72
C HIS A 98 11.57 -29.01 5.41
N THR A 99 10.78 -27.94 5.25
CA THR A 99 11.15 -26.87 4.31
C THR A 99 12.48 -26.25 4.78
N PRO A 100 13.50 -26.12 3.90
CA PRO A 100 14.76 -25.50 4.29
C PRO A 100 14.48 -24.10 4.82
N ALA A 101 15.00 -23.80 6.01
CA ALA A 101 14.79 -22.50 6.63
C ALA A 101 15.39 -21.42 5.70
N THR A 102 14.65 -20.33 5.46
CA THR A 102 15.23 -19.22 4.72
C THR A 102 16.44 -18.68 5.50
N PRO A 103 17.43 -18.04 4.84
CA PRO A 103 18.57 -17.46 5.54
C PRO A 103 18.16 -16.48 6.65
N GLU A 104 17.01 -15.83 6.52
CA GLU A 104 16.47 -14.93 7.55
C GLU A 104 15.88 -15.72 8.74
N ASP A 105 15.10 -16.78 8.47
CA ASP A 105 14.52 -17.60 9.53
C ASP A 105 15.61 -18.30 10.35
N ALA A 106 16.64 -18.82 9.69
CA ALA A 106 17.81 -19.39 10.34
C ALA A 106 18.53 -18.35 11.22
N PHE A 107 18.69 -17.13 10.71
CA PHE A 107 19.29 -16.03 11.48
C PHE A 107 18.46 -15.68 12.72
N ILE A 108 17.14 -15.52 12.57
CA ILE A 108 16.22 -15.20 13.67
C ILE A 108 16.17 -16.33 14.70
N SER A 109 16.23 -17.59 14.27
CA SER A 109 16.26 -18.76 15.14
C SER A 109 17.50 -18.76 16.03
N VAL A 110 18.69 -18.50 15.46
CA VAL A 110 19.95 -18.49 16.24
C VAL A 110 20.15 -17.22 17.04
N MET A 111 19.89 -16.05 16.46
CA MET A 111 20.21 -14.75 17.06
C MET A 111 19.06 -14.16 17.88
N GLY A 112 17.85 -14.71 17.70
CA GLY A 112 16.62 -14.15 18.22
C GLY A 112 16.04 -13.07 17.29
N LYS A 113 14.79 -12.70 17.56
CA LYS A 113 14.15 -11.55 16.92
C LYS A 113 14.90 -10.28 17.27
N ASP A 114 14.99 -9.36 16.31
CA ASP A 114 15.54 -8.04 16.56
C ASP A 114 14.79 -7.36 17.70
N ARG A 115 15.54 -6.88 18.69
CA ARG A 115 14.97 -6.11 19.78
C ARG A 115 14.41 -4.79 19.23
N PRO A 116 13.18 -4.40 19.58
CA PRO A 116 12.69 -3.07 19.25
C PRO A 116 13.62 -2.05 19.93
N GLY A 117 14.35 -1.30 19.13
CA GLY A 117 15.39 -0.41 19.61
C GLY A 117 16.03 0.37 18.48
N ARG A 118 16.50 1.58 18.80
CA ARG A 118 17.13 2.49 17.84
C ARG A 118 18.44 1.90 17.33
N VAL A 119 18.55 1.69 16.01
CA VAL A 119 19.84 1.45 15.38
C VAL A 119 20.72 2.68 15.60
N ARG A 120 21.82 2.51 16.33
CA ARG A 120 22.77 3.62 16.56
C ARG A 120 23.23 4.17 15.21
N CYS A 121 23.19 5.49 15.08
CA CYS A 121 23.54 6.25 13.87
C CYS A 121 22.55 6.20 12.69
N ALA A 122 21.37 5.58 12.83
CA ALA A 122 20.33 5.55 11.79
C ALA A 122 19.15 6.51 12.04
N GLY A 123 19.35 7.60 12.80
CA GLY A 123 18.25 8.49 13.20
C GLY A 123 17.30 7.86 14.23
N SER A 124 16.15 8.48 14.48
CA SER A 124 15.11 7.96 15.39
C SER A 124 14.10 7.13 14.58
N GLY A 125 13.87 5.88 14.97
CA GLY A 125 12.79 5.05 14.41
C GLY A 125 13.23 3.85 13.57
N GLU A 126 14.47 3.81 13.10
CA GLU A 126 14.95 2.67 12.32
C GLU A 126 15.42 1.52 13.22
N THR A 127 14.90 0.33 12.94
CA THR A 127 15.32 -0.95 13.56
C THR A 127 16.05 -1.78 12.51
N LEU A 128 16.89 -2.74 12.91
CA LEU A 128 17.54 -3.66 11.94
C LEU A 128 16.49 -4.45 11.13
N GLY A 129 15.31 -4.68 11.71
CA GLY A 129 14.17 -5.22 10.99
C GLY A 129 13.68 -4.34 9.85
N THR A 130 13.90 -3.02 9.86
CA THR A 130 13.62 -2.15 8.70
C THR A 130 14.60 -2.41 7.55
N TRP A 131 15.85 -2.74 7.86
CA TRP A 131 16.92 -2.92 6.88
C TRP A 131 16.92 -4.30 6.24
N TYR A 132 16.47 -5.32 6.99
CA TYR A 132 16.56 -6.72 6.59
C TYR A 132 15.23 -7.45 6.46
N ARG A 133 14.11 -6.85 6.89
CA ARG A 133 12.81 -7.44 6.58
C ARG A 133 12.66 -7.48 5.08
N SER A 134 12.60 -8.70 4.57
CA SER A 134 12.27 -9.03 3.20
C SER A 134 11.15 -8.12 2.71
N THR A 135 11.40 -7.48 1.58
CA THR A 135 10.54 -6.56 0.85
C THR A 135 9.19 -7.21 0.53
N GLY A 136 8.28 -7.17 1.49
CA GLY A 136 6.84 -7.36 1.30
C GLY A 136 6.03 -6.16 1.78
N THR A 137 6.66 -5.21 2.45
CA THR A 137 6.04 -3.97 2.89
C THR A 137 6.80 -2.80 2.28
N PRO A 138 6.19 -2.04 1.36
CA PRO A 138 6.85 -0.89 0.76
C PRO A 138 7.24 0.08 1.87
N THR A 139 8.42 0.69 1.73
CA THR A 139 8.89 1.76 2.61
C THR A 139 7.82 2.86 2.71
N THR A 140 7.81 3.67 3.77
CA THR A 140 6.81 4.74 3.92
C THR A 140 6.77 5.66 2.69
N SER A 141 7.94 5.96 2.12
CA SER A 141 8.07 6.75 0.88
C SER A 141 7.51 6.05 -0.36
N GLU A 142 7.68 4.73 -0.47
CA GLU A 142 7.17 3.95 -1.61
C GLU A 142 5.66 3.69 -1.47
N ARG A 143 5.16 3.51 -0.24
CA ARG A 143 3.72 3.50 0.07
C ARG A 143 3.08 4.82 -0.29
N GLU A 144 3.70 5.94 0.05
CA GLU A 144 3.23 7.27 -0.29
C GLU A 144 3.20 7.47 -1.82
N ARG A 145 4.23 7.02 -2.55
CA ARG A 145 4.22 7.07 -4.02
C ARG A 145 3.12 6.20 -4.64
N ILE A 146 2.99 4.95 -4.22
CA ILE A 146 1.95 4.05 -4.73
C ILE A 146 0.56 4.59 -4.40
N MET A 147 0.36 5.14 -3.19
CA MET A 147 -0.90 5.75 -2.78
C MET A 147 -1.19 7.03 -3.60
N GLN A 148 -0.19 7.86 -3.86
CA GLN A 148 -0.34 9.04 -4.73
C GLN A 148 -0.68 8.66 -6.17
N GLU A 149 -0.04 7.62 -6.72
CA GLU A 149 -0.36 7.11 -8.06
C GLU A 149 -1.78 6.55 -8.12
N GLN A 150 -2.23 5.82 -7.10
CA GLN A 150 -3.60 5.32 -6.99
C GLN A 150 -4.64 6.44 -6.86
N LEU A 151 -4.38 7.45 -6.03
CA LEU A 151 -5.24 8.62 -5.88
C LEU A 151 -5.35 9.42 -7.18
N LYS A 152 -4.24 9.60 -7.88
CA LYS A 152 -4.22 10.29 -9.17
C LYS A 152 -5.02 9.52 -10.24
N ALA A 153 -4.87 8.20 -10.30
CA ALA A 153 -5.66 7.37 -11.20
C ALA A 153 -7.17 7.43 -10.89
N GLN A 154 -7.55 7.51 -9.61
CA GLN A 154 -8.96 7.73 -9.22
C GLN A 154 -9.44 9.14 -9.62
N GLU A 155 -8.62 10.17 -9.44
CA GLU A 155 -8.96 11.55 -9.82
C GLU A 155 -9.18 11.67 -11.34
N ASP A 156 -8.31 11.04 -12.14
CA ASP A 156 -8.44 11.02 -13.61
C ASP A 156 -9.71 10.29 -14.05
N LYS A 157 -10.07 9.18 -13.37
CA LYS A 157 -11.33 8.46 -13.62
C LYS A 157 -12.55 9.30 -13.25
N LEU A 158 -12.53 10.01 -12.12
CA LEU A 158 -13.62 10.92 -11.73
C LEU A 158 -13.77 12.07 -12.71
N LYS A 159 -12.66 12.67 -13.18
CA LYS A 159 -12.70 13.74 -14.19
C LYS A 159 -13.32 13.27 -15.49
N ALA A 160 -12.99 12.06 -15.95
CA ALA A 160 -13.62 11.48 -17.13
C ALA A 160 -15.13 11.30 -16.95
N GLN A 161 -15.58 10.80 -15.79
CA GLN A 161 -17.01 10.67 -15.50
C GLN A 161 -17.74 12.02 -15.43
N VAL A 162 -17.10 13.06 -14.88
CA VAL A 162 -17.66 14.42 -14.85
C VAL A 162 -17.82 14.97 -16.27
N GLU A 163 -16.84 14.74 -17.15
CA GLU A 163 -16.91 15.17 -18.55
C GLU A 163 -18.00 14.42 -19.34
N GLU A 164 -18.23 13.13 -19.07
CA GLU A 164 -19.36 12.41 -19.65
C GLU A 164 -20.71 12.96 -19.14
N MET A 165 -20.80 13.28 -17.84
CA MET A 165 -21.99 13.88 -17.24
C MET A 165 -22.29 15.29 -17.79
N THR A 166 -21.26 16.11 -18.05
CA THR A 166 -21.44 17.43 -18.64
C THR A 166 -21.94 17.33 -20.08
N GLN A 167 -21.38 16.42 -20.88
CA GLN A 167 -21.84 16.15 -22.25
C GLN A 167 -23.29 15.64 -22.28
N MET A 168 -23.64 14.75 -21.36
CA MET A 168 -25.02 14.26 -21.24
C MET A 168 -25.98 15.38 -20.87
N ARG A 169 -25.59 16.27 -19.96
CA ARG A 169 -26.37 17.45 -19.57
C ARG A 169 -26.58 18.41 -20.74
N GLU A 170 -25.55 18.65 -21.56
CA GLU A 170 -25.70 19.44 -22.78
C GLU A 170 -26.65 18.79 -23.79
N MET A 171 -26.57 17.47 -23.96
CA MET A 171 -27.46 16.73 -24.87
C MET A 171 -28.92 16.83 -24.42
N ILE A 172 -29.18 16.71 -23.12
CA ILE A 172 -30.52 16.90 -22.54
C ILE A 172 -31.02 18.33 -22.82
N SER A 173 -30.21 19.36 -22.56
CA SER A 173 -30.62 20.74 -22.88
C SER A 173 -30.86 20.98 -24.38
N ARG A 174 -30.17 20.27 -25.28
CA ARG A 174 -30.46 20.34 -26.72
C ARG A 174 -31.79 19.66 -27.05
N LEU A 175 -32.09 18.52 -26.43
CA LEU A 175 -33.36 17.81 -26.63
C LEU A 175 -34.55 18.63 -26.10
N GLU A 176 -34.42 19.28 -24.95
CA GLU A 176 -35.42 20.20 -24.40
C GLU A 176 -35.72 21.35 -25.38
N ASN A 177 -34.69 21.94 -25.98
CA ASN A 177 -34.85 23.00 -26.98
C ASN A 177 -35.48 22.52 -28.30
N VAL A 178 -35.34 21.24 -28.66
CA VAL A 178 -36.02 20.67 -29.83
C VAL A 178 -37.48 20.39 -29.49
N ALA A 179 -37.77 19.87 -28.29
CA ALA A 179 -39.12 19.61 -27.83
C ALA A 179 -39.98 20.89 -27.83
N THR A 180 -39.45 22.00 -27.30
CA THR A 180 -40.16 23.29 -27.32
C THR A 180 -40.46 23.78 -28.74
N LYS A 181 -39.53 23.61 -29.69
CA LYS A 181 -39.76 23.96 -31.10
C LYS A 181 -40.78 23.05 -31.78
N VAL A 182 -40.83 21.77 -31.43
CA VAL A 182 -41.85 20.84 -31.92
C VAL A 182 -43.24 21.23 -31.39
N ASP A 183 -43.34 21.62 -30.13
CA ASP A 183 -44.59 22.13 -29.55
C ASP A 183 -45.05 23.43 -30.24
N GLU A 184 -44.13 24.37 -30.47
CA GLU A 184 -44.40 25.59 -31.24
C GLU A 184 -44.93 25.27 -32.65
N MET A 185 -44.29 24.32 -33.36
CA MET A 185 -44.75 23.86 -34.67
C MET A 185 -46.12 23.18 -34.63
N SER A 186 -46.41 22.40 -33.59
CA SER A 186 -47.70 21.75 -33.37
C SER A 186 -48.82 22.78 -33.20
N ILE A 187 -48.58 23.81 -32.41
CA ILE A 187 -49.51 24.94 -32.22
C ILE A 187 -49.79 25.63 -33.57
N LEU A 188 -48.73 25.89 -34.35
CA LEU A 188 -48.84 26.57 -35.66
C LEU A 188 -49.61 25.73 -36.69
N LEU A 189 -49.38 24.42 -36.73
CA LEU A 189 -50.13 23.48 -37.57
C LEU A 189 -51.62 23.44 -37.18
N SER A 190 -51.94 23.46 -35.88
CA SER A 190 -53.34 23.50 -35.43
C SER A 190 -54.06 24.77 -35.90
N GLN A 191 -53.39 25.93 -35.90
CA GLN A 191 -53.96 27.19 -36.38
C GLN A 191 -54.20 27.18 -37.89
N ILE A 192 -53.30 26.56 -38.67
CA ILE A 192 -53.48 26.38 -40.12
C ILE A 192 -54.65 25.43 -40.40
N GLN A 193 -54.77 24.31 -39.67
CA GLN A 193 -55.91 23.39 -39.82
C GLN A 193 -57.24 24.05 -39.41
N ALA A 194 -57.26 24.82 -38.32
CA ALA A 194 -58.45 25.55 -37.86
C ALA A 194 -58.90 26.64 -38.87
N SER A 195 -57.95 27.32 -39.51
CA SER A 195 -58.26 28.30 -40.56
C SER A 195 -58.73 27.65 -41.87
N GLN A 196 -58.25 26.46 -42.21
CA GLN A 196 -58.76 25.67 -43.33
C GLN A 196 -60.18 25.12 -43.06
N ALA A 197 -60.48 24.70 -41.83
CA ALA A 197 -61.81 24.24 -41.42
C ALA A 197 -62.90 25.34 -41.49
N HIS A 198 -62.54 26.63 -41.45
CA HIS A 198 -63.50 27.73 -41.58
C HIS A 198 -64.01 27.96 -43.04
N THR A 199 -63.49 27.23 -44.03
CA THR A 199 -63.92 27.37 -45.45
C THR A 199 -64.82 26.25 -45.96
N GLN A 200 -65.16 25.24 -45.15
CA GLN A 200 -66.14 24.22 -45.53
C GLN A 200 -67.12 23.95 -44.40
N HIS A 201 -68.25 24.66 -44.41
CA HIS A 201 -69.42 24.34 -43.59
C HIS A 201 -70.65 24.10 -44.49
N VAL A 202 -71.04 22.83 -44.66
CA VAL A 202 -72.42 22.42 -44.99
C VAL A 202 -72.79 21.30 -44.01
N PRO A 203 -73.89 21.42 -43.23
CA PRO A 203 -74.19 20.50 -42.14
C PRO A 203 -75.11 19.35 -42.59
N PRO A 204 -75.20 18.26 -41.80
CA PRO A 204 -76.54 17.82 -41.43
C PRO A 204 -76.72 17.40 -39.96
N ALA A 205 -77.85 17.88 -39.44
CA ALA A 205 -78.90 17.27 -38.62
C ALA A 205 -78.60 16.20 -37.52
N HIS A 206 -79.02 16.57 -36.29
CA HIS A 206 -79.85 15.86 -35.29
C HIS A 206 -79.99 14.31 -35.43
N ARG A 207 -79.99 13.46 -34.39
CA ARG A 207 -80.42 13.61 -32.99
C ARG A 207 -80.09 12.33 -32.19
N SER A 208 -79.77 12.51 -30.89
CA SER A 208 -80.18 11.75 -29.69
C SER A 208 -79.80 10.27 -29.44
N GLY A 209 -79.25 10.05 -28.22
CA GLY A 209 -79.43 8.86 -27.34
C GLY A 209 -78.12 8.12 -27.01
N SER A 210 -77.52 8.33 -25.83
CA SER A 210 -77.58 7.47 -24.60
C SER A 210 -76.98 6.07 -24.82
N ASP A 211 -76.06 5.50 -24.03
CA ASP A 211 -75.76 5.61 -22.60
C ASP A 211 -74.48 4.77 -22.31
N SER A 212 -73.70 5.17 -21.27
CA SER A 212 -72.89 4.40 -20.28
C SER A 212 -72.08 3.12 -20.68
N ASP A 213 -70.95 2.70 -20.08
CA ASP A 213 -70.47 2.73 -18.70
C ASP A 213 -69.00 2.24 -18.59
N SER A 214 -68.33 2.69 -17.51
CA SER A 214 -67.20 2.10 -16.76
C SER A 214 -65.82 1.92 -17.44
N GLY A 215 -64.68 2.32 -16.86
CA GLY A 215 -64.42 2.84 -15.52
C GLY A 215 -63.24 2.10 -14.84
N THR A 216 -62.55 2.83 -13.97
CA THR A 216 -61.53 2.46 -12.96
C THR A 216 -60.06 2.47 -13.41
N ASP A 217 -59.23 3.47 -13.01
CA ASP A 217 -58.75 3.90 -11.65
C ASP A 217 -57.48 3.11 -11.26
N GLU A 218 -56.43 3.60 -10.61
CA GLU A 218 -56.18 4.69 -9.64
C GLU A 218 -54.62 4.92 -9.63
N ALA A 219 -54.06 6.14 -9.53
CA ALA A 219 -53.65 6.87 -8.31
C ALA A 219 -52.56 6.13 -7.47
N ALA A 220 -51.57 6.73 -6.79
CA ALA A 220 -51.20 8.09 -6.43
C ALA A 220 -49.73 8.11 -5.93
N ASP A 221 -49.12 9.30 -5.94
CA ASP A 221 -48.31 9.97 -4.88
C ASP A 221 -47.43 9.16 -3.89
N ASP A 222 -46.20 9.64 -3.64
CA ASP A 222 -45.91 10.56 -2.51
C ASP A 222 -44.48 10.39 -1.89
N TYR A 223 -43.89 11.56 -1.62
CA TYR A 223 -42.88 11.92 -0.60
C TYR A 223 -41.44 11.39 -0.58
N SER A 224 -40.56 12.39 -0.68
CA SER A 224 -39.22 12.55 -0.13
C SER A 224 -39.07 12.09 1.33
N ASP A 225 -37.90 11.54 1.68
CA ASP A 225 -37.22 11.98 2.91
C ASP A 225 -35.69 11.85 2.81
N HIS A 226 -35.05 12.79 3.49
CA HIS A 226 -33.62 13.03 3.58
C HIS A 226 -33.00 12.26 4.77
N ASP A 227 -31.67 12.31 4.77
CA ASP A 227 -30.79 12.25 5.93
C ASP A 227 -30.32 10.88 6.51
N ASP A 228 -28.99 10.79 6.44
CA ASP A 228 -28.07 10.68 7.58
C ASP A 228 -27.31 9.37 7.87
N HIS A 229 -25.99 9.60 7.86
CA HIS A 229 -24.97 9.11 8.77
C HIS A 229 -24.37 7.69 8.64
N VAL A 230 -23.12 7.70 8.18
CA VAL A 230 -21.90 7.31 8.91
C VAL A 230 -21.85 5.88 9.50
N SER A 231 -20.93 5.07 8.96
CA SER A 231 -19.75 4.55 9.68
C SER A 231 -18.74 3.95 8.70
#